data_AF-A0A011MBY1-F1
#
_entry.id   AF-A0A011MBY1-F1
#
_cell.length_a   1.000
_cell.length_b   1.000
_cell.length_c   1.000
_cell.angle_alpha   90.00
_cell.angle_beta   90.00
_cell.angle_gamma   90.00
#
_symmetry.space_group_name_H-M   'P 1'
#
loop_
_entity.id
_entity.type
_entity.pdbx_description
1 polymer ?
#
loop_
_entity_poly.entity_id
_entity_poly.type
_entity_poly.pdbx_seq_one_letter_code
_entity_poly.pdbx_strand_id
1 'polypeptide(L)'
;MKKIILGSVLAIAAVTSLPAHAVTICSGAEAKNGASVTTGSFVKVAFTPKCSANVYLDGVDHSSTVYAVASGSAKGKKVFTGTTVGGAVSALSTDCAASGCTAGEVTTAAAAAAASS
;
A
#
# COMPACT_ATOMS: atom_id res chain seq x y z
N MET A 1 -41.99 -27.69 -8.54
CA MET A 1 -40.67 -27.98 -9.17
C MET A 1 -40.10 -26.69 -9.71
N LYS A 2 -38.95 -26.22 -9.18
CA LYS A 2 -37.84 -25.50 -9.85
C LYS A 2 -36.83 -25.22 -8.72
N LYS A 3 -35.74 -25.98 -8.70
CA LYS A 3 -34.67 -25.91 -7.70
C LYS A 3 -33.76 -24.74 -8.08
N ILE A 4 -33.66 -23.72 -7.24
CA ILE A 4 -32.64 -22.67 -7.41
C ILE A 4 -31.46 -23.09 -6.55
N ILE A 5 -30.37 -23.39 -7.23
CA ILE A 5 -29.12 -23.89 -6.66
C ILE A 5 -28.49 -22.76 -5.84
N LEU A 6 -28.40 -23.03 -4.53
CA LEU A 6 -27.62 -22.26 -3.58
C LEU A 6 -26.14 -22.48 -3.92
N GLY A 7 -25.64 -21.73 -4.90
CA GLY A 7 -24.25 -21.72 -5.29
C GLY A 7 -23.46 -21.04 -4.19
N SER A 8 -22.86 -21.86 -3.31
CA SER A 8 -21.84 -21.46 -2.35
C SER A 8 -20.63 -20.90 -3.11
N VAL A 9 -20.71 -19.64 -3.52
CA VAL A 9 -19.53 -18.83 -3.77
C VAL A 9 -18.99 -18.51 -2.38
N LEU A 10 -18.09 -19.37 -1.91
CA LEU A 10 -17.16 -19.02 -0.85
C LEU A 10 -16.33 -17.86 -1.39
N ALA A 11 -16.87 -16.65 -1.24
CA ALA A 11 -16.12 -15.43 -1.36
C ALA A 11 -14.99 -15.58 -0.35
N ILE A 12 -13.81 -15.90 -0.86
CA ILE A 12 -12.55 -15.66 -0.19
C ILE A 12 -12.50 -14.14 -0.09
N ALA A 13 -13.24 -13.58 0.88
CA ALA A 13 -12.88 -12.33 1.47
C ALA A 13 -11.52 -12.65 2.09
N ALA A 14 -10.48 -12.38 1.31
CA ALA A 14 -9.18 -12.10 1.86
C ALA A 14 -9.42 -10.92 2.80
N VAL A 15 -9.78 -11.25 4.05
CA VAL A 15 -9.63 -10.38 5.19
C VAL A 15 -8.12 -10.22 5.27
N THR A 16 -7.60 -9.32 4.43
CA THR A 16 -6.30 -8.75 4.62
C THR A 16 -6.43 -8.09 5.97
N SER A 17 -5.89 -8.75 6.99
CA SER A 17 -5.67 -8.15 8.29
C SER A 17 -4.95 -6.85 8.00
N LEU A 18 -5.67 -5.71 8.04
CA LEU A 18 -5.03 -4.44 7.85
C LEU A 18 -3.97 -4.37 8.96
N PRO A 19 -2.69 -4.26 8.62
CA PRO A 19 -1.66 -4.15 9.63
C PRO A 19 -2.01 -2.94 10.50
N ALA A 20 -2.01 -3.14 11.82
CA ALA A 20 -2.40 -2.10 12.79
C ALA A 20 -1.56 -0.82 12.70
N HIS A 21 -0.49 -0.84 11.91
CA HIS A 21 0.43 0.25 11.65
C HIS A 21 0.58 0.57 10.15
N ALA A 22 -0.53 0.53 9.40
CA ALA A 22 -0.60 1.16 8.08
C ALA A 22 -0.73 2.69 8.23
N VAL A 23 0.06 3.44 7.47
CA VAL A 23 0.05 4.91 7.48
C VAL A 23 0.09 5.46 6.06
N THR A 24 -0.84 6.37 5.75
CA THR A 24 -0.75 7.19 4.55
C THR A 24 0.22 8.33 4.79
N ILE A 25 1.40 8.22 4.18
CA ILE A 25 2.50 9.17 4.37
C ILE A 25 2.31 10.38 3.47
N CYS A 26 2.06 10.15 2.17
CA CYS A 26 1.82 11.20 1.19
C CYS A 26 0.43 11.00 0.56
N SER A 27 -0.39 12.05 0.59
CA SER A 27 -1.76 12.03 0.03
C SER A 27 -1.85 12.52 -1.41
N GLY A 28 -0.73 12.86 -2.05
CA GLY A 28 -0.69 13.39 -3.41
C GLY A 28 -1.16 14.84 -3.59
N ALA A 29 -1.54 15.56 -2.52
CA ALA A 29 -2.06 16.92 -2.63
C ALA A 29 -0.96 17.97 -2.88
N GLU A 30 -0.11 18.22 -1.88
CA GLU A 30 0.84 19.33 -1.87
C GLU A 30 2.25 18.88 -1.44
N ALA A 31 3.26 19.64 -1.83
CA ALA A 31 4.63 19.38 -1.42
C ALA A 31 4.85 19.87 0.02
N LYS A 32 4.97 18.95 0.97
CA LYS A 32 5.11 19.26 2.40
C LYS A 32 5.74 18.09 3.17
N ASN A 33 5.89 18.25 4.48
CA ASN A 33 6.12 17.10 5.35
C ASN A 33 4.90 16.18 5.30
N GLY A 34 5.14 14.89 5.06
CA GLY A 34 4.12 13.85 5.12
C GLY A 34 3.67 13.55 6.54
N ALA A 35 2.79 12.58 6.69
CA ALA A 35 2.49 12.03 8.01
C ALA A 35 3.75 11.41 8.62
N SER A 36 3.91 11.58 9.94
CA SER A 36 5.01 10.94 10.65
C SER A 36 4.77 9.44 10.69
N VAL A 37 5.80 8.67 10.34
CA VAL A 37 5.85 7.24 10.62
C VAL A 37 6.28 7.10 12.07
N THR A 38 5.37 6.63 12.91
CA THR A 38 5.64 6.41 14.35
C THR A 38 6.44 5.13 14.55
N THR A 39 7.01 4.97 15.74
CA THR A 39 7.61 3.71 16.14
C THR A 39 6.57 2.59 16.17
N GLY A 40 6.96 1.41 15.72
CA GLY A 40 6.11 0.21 15.62
C GLY A 40 6.93 -1.07 15.76
N SER A 41 6.45 -2.13 15.12
CA SER A 41 7.07 -3.46 15.19
C SER A 41 8.44 -3.46 14.52
N PHE A 42 8.54 -2.95 13.29
CA PHE A 42 9.78 -2.78 12.54
C PHE A 42 10.43 -1.43 12.85
N VAL A 43 9.65 -0.35 12.81
CA VAL A 43 10.18 1.02 12.92
C VAL A 43 10.58 1.32 14.36
N LYS A 44 11.88 1.53 14.62
CA LYS A 44 12.40 1.81 15.97
C LYS A 44 12.63 3.27 16.27
N VAL A 45 12.76 4.10 15.24
CA VAL A 45 12.90 5.55 15.35
C VAL A 45 11.84 6.19 14.48
N ALA A 46 11.03 7.06 15.06
CA ALA A 46 10.01 7.79 14.30
C ALA A 46 10.68 8.75 13.31
N PHE A 47 10.09 8.89 12.13
CA PHE A 47 10.60 9.78 11.08
C PHE A 47 9.46 10.40 10.29
N THR A 48 9.74 11.55 9.65
CA THR A 48 8.75 12.27 8.85
C THR A 48 9.27 12.48 7.43
N PRO A 49 8.77 11.70 6.45
CA PRO A 49 9.17 11.84 5.06
C PRO A 49 8.72 13.18 4.45
N LYS A 50 9.49 13.66 3.46
CA LYS A 50 9.07 14.79 2.61
C LYS A 50 8.22 14.24 1.46
N CYS A 51 7.03 14.79 1.31
CA CYS A 51 6.13 14.47 0.22
C CYS A 51 6.24 15.51 -0.89
N SER A 52 6.27 15.05 -2.14
CA SER A 52 6.09 15.89 -3.32
C SER A 52 4.61 15.97 -3.68
N ALA A 53 4.20 17.07 -4.32
CA ALA A 53 2.88 17.16 -4.90
C ALA A 53 2.66 16.03 -5.92
N ASN A 54 1.44 15.49 -5.97
CA ASN A 54 1.04 14.37 -6.85
C ASN A 54 1.68 13.01 -6.52
N VAL A 55 2.40 12.86 -5.41
CA VAL A 55 2.92 11.55 -4.96
C VAL A 55 2.05 10.98 -3.87
N TYR A 56 1.54 9.78 -4.10
CA TYR A 56 0.94 8.92 -3.08
C TYR A 56 2.02 8.00 -2.53
N LEU A 57 2.10 7.88 -1.22
CA LEU A 57 3.04 7.00 -0.54
C LEU A 57 2.38 6.47 0.71
N ASP A 58 2.27 5.15 0.79
CA ASP A 58 1.77 4.44 1.96
C ASP A 58 2.87 3.53 2.51
N GLY A 59 2.92 3.46 3.84
CA GLY A 59 3.84 2.59 4.58
C GLY A 59 3.06 1.65 5.48
N VAL A 60 3.60 0.46 5.66
CA VAL A 60 2.99 -0.61 6.44
C VAL A 60 4.07 -1.23 7.32
N ASP A 61 3.97 -0.99 8.62
CA ASP A 61 4.76 -1.72 9.61
C ASP A 61 4.02 -3.01 9.99
N HIS A 62 4.44 -4.12 9.39
CA HIS A 62 3.70 -5.39 9.46
C HIS A 62 4.16 -6.28 10.62
N SER A 63 5.46 -6.40 10.84
CA SER A 63 6.05 -7.25 11.88
C SER A 63 7.43 -6.72 12.29
N SER A 64 8.07 -7.36 13.27
CA SER A 64 9.43 -6.96 13.69
C SER A 64 10.50 -7.10 12.60
N THR A 65 10.20 -7.81 11.52
CA THR A 65 11.12 -8.06 10.39
C THR A 65 10.63 -7.46 9.07
N VAL A 66 9.37 -7.04 9.00
CA VAL A 66 8.71 -6.63 7.76
C VAL A 66 8.16 -5.21 7.86
N TYR A 67 8.72 -4.34 7.03
CA TYR A 67 8.14 -3.06 6.65
C TYR A 67 7.95 -3.04 5.14
N ALA A 68 6.76 -2.64 4.70
CA ALA A 68 6.43 -2.53 3.28
C ALA A 68 6.00 -1.11 2.94
N VAL A 69 6.27 -0.73 1.70
CA VAL A 69 5.88 0.57 1.15
C VAL A 69 5.29 0.39 -0.24
N ALA A 70 4.37 1.27 -0.59
CA ALA A 70 3.96 1.46 -1.97
C ALA A 70 3.91 2.94 -2.30
N SER A 71 4.29 3.28 -3.53
CA SER A 71 4.22 4.64 -4.03
C SER A 71 3.66 4.68 -5.45
N GLY A 72 2.94 5.75 -5.75
CA GLY A 72 2.37 6.00 -7.06
C GLY A 72 2.24 7.50 -7.28
N SER A 73 2.04 7.90 -8.53
CA SER A 73 1.88 9.32 -8.86
C SER A 73 0.54 9.59 -9.51
N ALA A 74 -0.13 10.68 -9.12
CA ALA A 74 -1.33 11.18 -9.80
C ALA A 74 -1.05 11.63 -11.24
N LYS A 75 0.22 11.67 -11.67
CA LYS A 75 0.65 11.95 -13.04
C LYS A 75 1.36 10.76 -13.70
N GLY A 76 1.62 9.69 -12.95
CA GLY A 76 2.33 8.51 -13.41
C GLY A 76 1.39 7.32 -13.60
N LYS A 77 1.85 6.31 -14.34
CA LYS A 77 1.04 5.12 -14.67
C LYS A 77 1.44 3.86 -13.91
N LYS A 78 2.39 3.98 -12.98
CA LYS A 78 2.99 2.84 -12.28
C LYS A 78 2.89 3.05 -10.79
N VAL A 79 2.51 1.99 -10.09
CA VAL A 79 2.73 1.83 -8.66
C VAL A 79 4.00 1.04 -8.46
N PHE A 80 4.85 1.49 -7.54
CA PHE A 80 6.07 0.80 -7.14
C PHE A 80 5.92 0.33 -5.70
N THR A 81 6.34 -0.90 -5.43
CA THR A 81 6.37 -1.47 -4.08
C THR A 81 7.78 -1.85 -3.66
N GLY A 82 7.99 -1.88 -2.35
CA GLY A 82 9.22 -2.38 -1.75
C GLY A 82 8.94 -2.96 -0.36
N THR A 83 9.77 -3.92 0.05
CA THR A 83 9.68 -4.54 1.38
C THR A 83 11.08 -4.74 1.95
N THR A 84 11.18 -4.86 3.28
CA THR A 84 12.45 -5.15 3.96
C THR A 84 12.84 -6.62 3.91
N VAL A 85 11.97 -7.50 3.40
CA VAL A 85 12.25 -8.94 3.22
C VAL A 85 13.25 -9.19 2.10
N GLY A 86 13.53 -8.16 1.30
CA GLY A 86 14.44 -8.20 0.18
C GLY A 86 13.71 -8.07 -1.15
N GLY A 87 14.48 -7.86 -2.21
CA GLY A 87 13.98 -7.53 -3.54
C GLY A 87 14.23 -6.06 -3.91
N ALA A 88 14.27 -5.79 -5.21
CA ALA A 88 14.35 -4.43 -5.70
C ALA A 88 12.99 -3.73 -5.56
N VAL A 89 13.00 -2.41 -5.45
CA VAL A 89 11.79 -1.61 -5.68
C VAL A 89 11.31 -1.93 -7.10
N SER A 90 10.10 -2.48 -7.20
CA SER A 90 9.58 -3.01 -8.46
C SER A 90 8.22 -2.39 -8.77
N ALA A 91 7.99 -2.15 -10.05
CA ALA A 91 6.69 -1.70 -10.52
C ALA A 91 5.73 -2.89 -10.52
N LEU A 92 4.48 -2.65 -10.10
CA LEU A 92 3.41 -3.60 -10.31
C LEU A 92 3.21 -3.81 -11.82
N SER A 93 2.81 -5.03 -12.18
CA SER A 93 2.52 -5.39 -13.57
C SER A 93 1.27 -4.70 -14.11
N THR A 94 0.33 -4.35 -13.22
CA THR A 94 -0.87 -3.58 -13.56
C THR A 94 -0.58 -2.09 -13.57
N ASP A 95 -0.93 -1.44 -14.67
CA ASP A 95 -0.82 0.01 -14.83
C ASP A 95 -2.02 0.72 -14.21
N CYS A 96 -1.75 1.88 -13.63
CA CYS A 96 -2.79 2.83 -13.26
C CYS A 96 -3.49 3.37 -14.52
N ALA A 97 -4.64 4.00 -14.32
CA ALA A 97 -5.33 4.72 -15.38
C ALA A 97 -4.42 5.77 -16.05
N ALA A 98 -4.73 6.12 -17.31
CA ALA A 98 -3.98 7.14 -18.04
C ALA A 98 -4.03 8.53 -17.36
N SER A 99 -5.04 8.77 -16.53
CA SER A 99 -5.19 9.96 -15.70
C SER A 99 -4.28 10.00 -14.47
N GLY A 100 -3.50 8.94 -14.22
CA GLY A 100 -2.64 8.81 -13.05
C GLY A 100 -3.09 7.71 -12.08
N CYS A 101 -2.21 7.36 -11.16
CA CYS A 101 -2.54 6.50 -10.03
C CYS A 101 -3.44 7.22 -9.03
N THR A 102 -4.18 6.44 -8.26
CA THR A 102 -5.05 6.88 -7.17
C THR A 102 -4.46 6.45 -5.83
N ALA A 103 -4.88 7.12 -4.75
CA ALA A 103 -4.49 6.73 -3.40
C ALA A 103 -4.90 5.27 -3.09
N GLY A 104 -6.10 4.85 -3.52
CA GLY A 104 -6.59 3.49 -3.26
C GLY A 104 -5.77 2.38 -3.91
N GLU A 105 -5.24 2.61 -5.12
CA GLU A 105 -4.32 1.67 -5.78
C GLU A 105 -3.02 1.52 -4.97
N VAL A 106 -2.50 2.61 -4.42
CA VAL A 106 -1.29 2.61 -3.60
C VAL A 106 -1.52 1.94 -2.25
N THR A 107 -2.63 2.23 -1.57
CA THR A 107 -3.00 1.56 -0.30
C THR A 107 -3.14 0.06 -0.48
N THR A 108 -3.81 -0.36 -1.56
CA THR A 108 -3.97 -1.78 -1.89
C THR A 108 -2.62 -2.44 -2.16
N ALA A 109 -1.74 -1.77 -2.91
CA ALA A 109 -0.41 -2.28 -3.20
C ALA A 109 0.48 -2.38 -1.96
N ALA A 110 0.41 -1.42 -1.03
CA ALA A 110 1.18 -1.46 0.22
C ALA A 110 0.74 -2.64 1.11
N ALA A 111 -0.57 -2.88 1.23
CA ALA A 111 -1.10 -4.02 1.95
C ALA A 111 -0.70 -5.35 1.31
N ALA A 112 -0.75 -5.45 -0.01
CA ALA A 112 -0.32 -6.65 -0.75
C ALA A 112 1.18 -6.91 -0.59
N ALA A 113 2.01 -5.86 -0.65
CA ALA A 113 3.46 -5.97 -0.45
C ALA A 113 3.78 -6.47 0.98
N ALA A 114 3.06 -5.99 1.99
CA ALA A 114 3.20 -6.47 3.36
C ALA A 114 2.80 -7.93 3.54
N ALA A 115 1.78 -8.40 2.81
CA ALA A 115 1.30 -9.78 2.91
C ALA A 115 2.16 -10.79 2.12
N SER A 116 3.10 -10.32 1.29
CA SER A 116 3.98 -11.17 0.48
C SER A 116 5.24 -11.66 1.21
N SER A 117 5.34 -11.40 2.52
CA SER A 117 6.44 -11.79 3.41
C SER A 117 6.21 -13.08 4.17
#